data_AF-A0A535NHD8-F1
#
_entry.id   AF-A0A535NHD8-F1
#
_cell.length_a   1.000
_cell.length_b   1.000
_cell.length_c   1.000
_cell.angle_alpha   90.00
_cell.angle_beta   90.00
_cell.angle_gamma   90.00
#
_symmetry.space_group_name_H-M   'P 1'
#
loop_
_entity.id
_entity.type
_entity.pdbx_description
1 polymer ?
#
loop_
_entity_poly.entity_id
_entity_poly.type
_entity_poly.pdbx_seq_one_letter_code
_entity_poly.pdbx_strand_id
1 'polypeptide(L)'
;MERALWQRVPRLAVTALGGLLLAGQLVVASPTPAHAAGFDPTAAEQQLFNLINQDRTQNGFAPLTANPTLFSIARGAPHQVCGNGQTFNGRAQDMIERGYFSHQIPPCNSYVWPILQSYGIQYSRAGENIAWNTTSPQSASTDQANSQFMNSAPHRANILGDYNQVGVGAWAAPGPWSDGSGTYDGVIMFVEIFDKAVAAPPAAPTGVAATAGNGSASLAWTAPSDGGSPITGYTVTPYVG
;
A
#
# COMPACT_ATOMS: atom_id res chain seq x y z
N MET A 1 10.20 52.57 21.20
CA MET A 1 11.19 53.51 20.62
C MET A 1 11.03 53.48 19.12
N GLU A 2 10.21 54.40 18.60
CA GLU A 2 10.01 54.65 17.16
C GLU A 2 11.22 55.36 16.57
N ARG A 3 11.53 55.08 15.29
CA ARG A 3 12.04 56.09 14.35
C ARG A 3 11.51 55.80 12.94
N ALA A 4 10.54 56.59 12.52
CA ALA A 4 10.20 56.83 11.13
C ALA A 4 11.07 57.98 10.59
N LEU A 5 11.57 57.89 9.36
CA LEU A 5 11.87 59.06 8.53
C LEU A 5 11.60 58.73 7.06
N TRP A 6 10.62 59.45 6.52
CA TRP A 6 10.25 59.52 5.12
C TRP A 6 11.21 60.44 4.37
N GLN A 7 11.59 60.09 3.15
CA GLN A 7 12.05 61.07 2.15
C GLN A 7 11.35 60.83 0.81
N ARG A 8 10.76 61.90 0.28
CA ARG A 8 10.13 62.00 -1.05
C ARG A 8 11.17 62.41 -2.08
N VAL A 9 11.13 61.80 -3.27
CA VAL A 9 11.76 62.33 -4.51
C VAL A 9 10.90 61.90 -5.73
N PRO A 10 11.04 62.53 -6.92
CA PRO A 10 9.92 63.11 -7.66
C PRO A 10 9.39 62.21 -8.79
N ARG A 11 8.21 62.58 -9.31
CA ARG A 11 7.60 61.96 -10.50
C ARG A 11 8.40 62.33 -11.75
N LEU A 12 9.00 61.32 -12.39
CA LEU A 12 9.42 61.38 -13.79
C LEU A 12 8.26 60.90 -14.65
N ALA A 13 7.78 61.78 -15.53
CA ALA A 13 6.90 61.41 -16.63
C ALA A 13 7.72 60.62 -17.66
N VAL A 14 7.36 59.35 -17.88
CA VAL A 14 7.88 58.56 -18.99
C VAL A 14 6.73 58.39 -19.99
N THR A 15 6.94 58.96 -21.16
CA THR A 15 6.15 58.80 -22.37
C THR A 15 6.13 57.32 -22.79
N ALA A 16 4.94 56.78 -22.96
CA ALA A 16 4.73 55.41 -23.43
C ALA A 16 5.15 55.28 -24.91
N LEU A 17 6.14 54.42 -25.17
CA LEU A 17 6.34 53.77 -26.47
C LEU A 17 6.06 52.28 -26.25
N GLY A 18 5.01 51.79 -26.89
CA GLY A 18 4.57 50.39 -26.81
C GLY A 18 5.64 49.46 -27.39
N GLY A 19 6.34 48.75 -26.51
CA GLY A 19 7.07 47.54 -26.83
C GLY A 19 6.39 46.38 -26.10
N LEU A 20 5.78 45.48 -26.86
CA LEU A 20 5.21 44.23 -26.35
C LEU A 20 6.38 43.34 -25.88
N LEU A 21 6.82 43.51 -24.63
CA LEU A 21 7.71 42.57 -23.97
C LEU A 21 6.89 41.33 -23.63
N LEU A 22 6.93 40.33 -24.52
CA LEU A 22 6.64 38.95 -24.11
C LEU A 22 7.67 38.58 -23.05
N ALA A 23 7.30 38.74 -21.78
CA ALA A 23 7.96 38.06 -20.69
C ALA A 23 7.66 36.57 -20.85
N GLY A 24 8.45 35.89 -21.67
CA GLY A 24 8.48 34.43 -21.69
C GLY A 24 8.91 33.98 -20.30
N GLN A 25 7.95 33.57 -19.47
CA GLN A 25 8.27 32.88 -18.24
C GLN A 25 8.98 31.59 -18.65
N LEU A 26 10.29 31.56 -18.47
CA LEU A 26 11.06 30.34 -18.54
C LEU A 26 10.52 29.46 -17.40
N VAL A 27 9.66 28.49 -17.72
CA VAL A 27 9.35 27.40 -16.81
C VAL A 27 10.63 26.58 -16.72
N VAL A 28 11.47 26.90 -15.75
CA VAL A 28 12.61 26.06 -15.40
C VAL A 28 12.00 24.82 -14.77
N ALA A 29 11.77 23.77 -15.57
CA ALA A 29 11.43 22.47 -15.03
C ALA A 29 12.54 22.10 -14.05
N SER A 30 12.22 22.03 -12.76
CA SER A 30 13.17 21.53 -11.76
C SER A 30 13.50 20.10 -12.18
N PRO A 31 14.78 19.70 -12.25
CA PRO A 31 15.12 18.34 -12.61
C PRO A 31 14.42 17.41 -11.62
N THR A 32 13.65 16.45 -12.14
CA THR A 32 13.10 15.37 -11.33
C THR A 32 14.25 14.78 -10.51
N PRO A 33 14.15 14.68 -9.17
CA PRO A 33 15.22 14.09 -8.38
C PRO A 33 15.57 12.72 -8.97
N ALA A 34 16.86 12.42 -9.09
CA ALA A 34 17.35 11.17 -9.68
C ALA A 34 16.75 9.90 -9.04
N HIS A 35 16.24 10.03 -7.81
CA HIS A 35 15.53 8.98 -7.07
C HIS A 35 14.18 8.57 -7.69
N ALA A 36 13.44 9.49 -8.31
CA ALA A 36 12.14 9.20 -8.93
C ALA A 36 12.29 8.70 -10.37
N ALA A 37 13.31 9.20 -11.09
CA ALA A 37 13.61 8.84 -12.47
C ALA A 37 14.32 7.47 -12.53
N GLY A 38 13.60 6.39 -12.25
CA GLY A 38 14.14 5.02 -12.27
C GLY A 38 13.58 4.10 -11.18
N PHE A 39 12.70 4.62 -10.32
CA PHE A 39 12.01 3.80 -9.33
C PHE A 39 10.95 2.91 -10.01
N ASP A 40 11.05 1.61 -9.77
CA ASP A 40 10.04 0.61 -10.14
C ASP A 40 9.29 0.16 -8.85
N PRO A 41 8.07 0.66 -8.60
CA PRO A 41 7.29 0.26 -7.43
C PRO A 41 7.05 -1.24 -7.36
N THR A 42 6.90 -1.93 -8.50
CA THR A 42 6.63 -3.37 -8.51
C THR A 42 7.83 -4.17 -8.05
N ALA A 43 9.04 -3.80 -8.48
CA ALA A 43 10.26 -4.45 -8.01
C ALA A 43 10.52 -4.19 -6.51
N ALA A 44 10.24 -2.98 -6.01
CA ALA A 44 10.39 -2.64 -4.59
C ALA A 44 9.41 -3.45 -3.72
N GLU A 45 8.15 -3.51 -4.12
CA GLU A 45 7.11 -4.25 -3.40
C GLU A 45 7.38 -5.75 -3.39
N GLN A 46 7.83 -6.32 -4.52
CA GLN A 46 8.21 -7.73 -4.59
C GLN A 46 9.41 -8.05 -3.70
N GLN A 47 10.42 -7.17 -3.67
CA GLN A 47 11.57 -7.32 -2.79
C GLN A 47 11.14 -7.27 -1.32
N LEU A 48 10.33 -6.28 -0.92
CA LEU A 48 9.88 -6.16 0.47
C LEU A 48 8.98 -7.33 0.88
N PHE A 49 8.10 -7.83 0.00
CA PHE A 49 7.34 -9.06 0.24
C PHE A 49 8.26 -10.27 0.51
N ASN A 50 9.34 -10.40 -0.27
CA ASN A 50 10.31 -11.47 -0.06
C ASN A 50 11.03 -11.32 1.30
N LEU A 51 11.37 -10.09 1.69
CA LEU A 51 12.01 -9.80 2.98
C LEU A 51 11.08 -10.09 4.17
N ILE A 52 9.80 -9.69 4.11
CA ILE A 52 8.79 -10.05 5.12
C ILE A 52 8.75 -11.56 5.33
N ASN A 53 8.69 -12.31 4.24
CA ASN A 53 8.64 -13.77 4.33
C ASN A 53 9.96 -14.37 4.81
N GLN A 54 11.10 -13.81 4.41
CA GLN A 54 12.41 -14.17 4.93
C GLN A 54 12.49 -13.96 6.45
N ASP A 55 12.05 -12.81 6.96
CA ASP A 55 12.03 -12.53 8.40
C ASP A 55 11.11 -13.51 9.14
N ARG A 56 9.95 -13.82 8.57
CA ARG A 56 9.02 -14.80 9.15
C ARG A 56 9.62 -16.19 9.24
N THR A 57 10.18 -16.74 8.15
CA THR A 57 10.82 -18.08 8.20
C THR A 57 12.00 -18.10 9.17
N GLN A 58 12.85 -17.06 9.18
CA GLN A 58 13.97 -16.97 10.12
C GLN A 58 13.53 -16.96 11.59
N ASN A 59 12.31 -16.48 11.87
CA ASN A 59 11.73 -16.44 13.21
C ASN A 59 10.74 -17.59 13.47
N GLY A 60 10.69 -18.62 12.60
CA GLY A 60 9.86 -19.82 12.81
C GLY A 60 8.37 -19.66 12.49
N PHE A 61 7.98 -18.61 11.76
CA PHE A 61 6.61 -18.38 11.31
C PHE A 61 6.41 -18.84 9.87
N ALA A 62 5.18 -19.27 9.55
CA ALA A 62 4.80 -19.60 8.18
C ALA A 62 4.83 -18.34 7.28
N PRO A 63 5.28 -18.46 6.02
CA PRO A 63 5.19 -17.36 5.06
C PRO A 63 3.74 -16.87 4.86
N LEU A 64 3.59 -15.58 4.60
CA LEU A 64 2.34 -14.94 4.18
C LEU A 64 2.13 -15.12 2.68
N THR A 65 0.86 -15.24 2.30
CA THR A 65 0.45 -15.24 0.89
C THR A 65 0.32 -13.80 0.39
N ALA A 66 0.77 -13.52 -0.83
CA ALA A 66 0.51 -12.22 -1.45
C ALA A 66 -0.98 -12.07 -1.78
N ASN A 67 -1.61 -10.99 -1.33
CA ASN A 67 -2.99 -10.64 -1.71
C ASN A 67 -2.97 -9.44 -2.69
N PRO A 68 -3.27 -9.64 -3.99
CA PRO A 68 -3.19 -8.58 -5.00
C PRO A 68 -4.05 -7.34 -4.69
N THR A 69 -5.19 -7.53 -4.01
CA THR A 69 -6.06 -6.43 -3.60
C THR A 69 -5.39 -5.61 -2.49
N LEU A 70 -4.75 -6.26 -1.51
CA LEU A 70 -3.98 -5.56 -0.49
C LEU A 70 -2.79 -4.81 -1.10
N PHE A 71 -2.06 -5.40 -2.06
CA PHE A 71 -0.99 -4.70 -2.81
C PHE A 71 -1.55 -3.46 -3.51
N SER A 72 -2.70 -3.58 -4.17
CA SER A 72 -3.34 -2.47 -4.86
C SER A 72 -3.70 -1.34 -3.89
N ILE A 73 -4.32 -1.65 -2.74
CA ILE A 73 -4.67 -0.66 -1.70
C ILE A 73 -3.43 -0.03 -1.08
N ALA A 74 -2.41 -0.83 -0.77
CA ALA A 74 -1.17 -0.35 -0.19
C ALA A 74 -0.44 0.61 -1.14
N ARG A 75 -0.42 0.29 -2.45
CA ARG A 75 0.25 1.11 -3.47
C ARG A 75 -0.50 2.41 -3.75
N GLY A 76 -1.74 2.34 -4.24
CA GLY A 76 -2.39 3.51 -4.83
C GLY A 76 -3.83 3.35 -5.32
N ALA A 77 -4.48 2.20 -5.11
CA ALA A 77 -5.82 1.97 -5.64
C ALA A 77 -6.84 3.01 -5.13
N PRO A 78 -7.66 3.60 -6.02
CA PRO A 78 -8.51 4.74 -5.67
C PRO A 78 -9.73 4.33 -4.85
N HIS A 79 -10.01 5.07 -3.78
CA HIS A 79 -11.19 4.87 -2.93
C HIS A 79 -11.90 6.18 -2.62
N GLN A 80 -13.17 6.09 -2.24
CA GLN A 80 -13.97 7.25 -1.79
C GLN A 80 -14.18 7.31 -0.27
N VAL A 81 -13.61 6.33 0.45
CA VAL A 81 -13.57 6.38 1.93
C VAL A 81 -12.96 7.70 2.35
N CYS A 82 -13.63 8.39 3.28
CA CYS A 82 -13.23 9.70 3.79
C CYS A 82 -13.32 10.89 2.81
N GLY A 83 -13.79 10.65 1.59
CA GLY A 83 -13.81 11.64 0.52
C GLY A 83 -14.92 12.66 0.57
N ASN A 84 -16.01 12.46 1.32
CA ASN A 84 -17.23 13.26 1.17
C ASN A 84 -17.64 13.43 -0.32
N GLY A 85 -17.48 12.35 -1.12
CA GLY A 85 -17.67 12.36 -2.58
C GLY A 85 -16.39 12.53 -3.40
N GLN A 86 -15.26 12.84 -2.77
CA GLN A 86 -13.94 12.87 -3.40
C GLN A 86 -13.32 11.47 -3.48
N THR A 87 -12.43 11.28 -4.44
CA THR A 87 -11.61 10.07 -4.56
C THR A 87 -10.19 10.38 -4.08
N PHE A 88 -9.64 9.51 -3.25
CA PHE A 88 -8.25 9.53 -2.82
C PHE A 88 -7.54 8.28 -3.31
N ASN A 89 -6.21 8.36 -3.43
CA ASN A 89 -5.39 7.22 -3.80
C ASN A 89 -5.16 6.29 -2.59
N GLY A 90 -4.68 5.10 -2.87
CA GLY A 90 -4.23 4.14 -1.86
C GLY A 90 -2.98 4.62 -1.10
N ARG A 91 -2.57 3.87 -0.09
CA ARG A 91 -1.80 4.39 1.05
C ARG A 91 -0.46 5.05 0.70
N ALA A 92 0.44 4.38 -0.01
CA ALA A 92 1.78 4.89 -0.29
C ALA A 92 1.73 6.13 -1.19
N GLN A 93 0.98 6.06 -2.30
CA GLN A 93 0.77 7.19 -3.21
C GLN A 93 0.11 8.37 -2.50
N ASP A 94 -0.90 8.10 -1.67
CA ASP A 94 -1.67 9.11 -0.97
C ASP A 94 -0.85 9.92 0.05
N MET A 95 -0.01 9.23 0.84
CA MET A 95 0.93 9.89 1.76
C MET A 95 1.96 10.76 1.03
N ILE A 96 2.41 10.33 -0.15
CA ILE A 96 3.30 11.13 -1.01
C ILE A 96 2.58 12.36 -1.56
N GLU A 97 1.45 12.18 -2.24
CA GLU A 97 0.79 13.24 -2.99
C GLU A 97 0.15 14.31 -2.08
N ARG A 98 -0.29 13.92 -0.89
CA ARG A 98 -0.92 14.85 0.07
C ARG A 98 -0.01 15.28 1.22
N GLY A 99 1.26 14.88 1.19
CA GLY A 99 2.28 15.41 2.10
C GLY A 99 2.01 15.11 3.57
N TYR A 100 1.80 13.84 3.92
CA TYR A 100 1.60 13.44 5.31
C TYR A 100 2.17 12.04 5.59
N PHE A 101 2.52 11.77 6.85
CA PHE A 101 2.95 10.45 7.30
C PHE A 101 2.20 10.05 8.56
N SER A 102 1.15 9.23 8.39
CA SER A 102 0.28 8.80 9.48
C SER A 102 -0.54 7.57 9.09
N HIS A 103 -0.80 6.71 10.08
CA HIS A 103 -1.79 5.64 9.98
C HIS A 103 -3.23 6.18 9.86
N GLN A 104 -3.48 7.36 10.41
CA GLN A 104 -4.76 8.05 10.31
C GLN A 104 -4.77 8.88 9.03
N ILE A 105 -5.78 8.64 8.20
CA ILE A 105 -5.93 9.20 6.87
C ILE A 105 -6.70 10.53 6.98
N PRO A 106 -6.08 11.69 6.68
CA PRO A 106 -6.81 12.95 6.61
C PRO A 106 -7.80 12.93 5.43
N PRO A 107 -8.91 13.66 5.48
CA PRO A 107 -9.33 14.54 6.57
C PRO A 107 -10.10 13.84 7.69
N CYS A 108 -10.50 12.58 7.50
CA CYS A 108 -11.41 11.86 8.40
C CYS A 108 -10.72 11.23 9.62
N ASN A 109 -9.39 11.19 9.63
CA ASN A 109 -8.55 10.52 10.64
C ASN A 109 -8.94 9.03 10.87
N SER A 110 -9.43 8.36 9.83
CA SER A 110 -9.71 6.92 9.86
C SER A 110 -8.45 6.12 9.51
N TYR A 111 -8.35 4.88 9.99
CA TYR A 111 -7.32 3.94 9.57
C TYR A 111 -7.65 3.34 8.19
N VAL A 112 -6.75 2.52 7.63
CA VAL A 112 -6.97 1.83 6.33
C VAL A 112 -8.13 0.82 6.35
N TRP A 113 -8.66 0.46 7.52
CA TRP A 113 -9.70 -0.57 7.70
C TRP A 113 -10.96 -0.39 6.84
N PRO A 114 -11.58 0.79 6.73
CA PRO A 114 -12.76 0.96 5.89
C PRO A 114 -12.41 0.90 4.41
N ILE A 115 -11.15 1.21 4.03
CA ILE A 115 -10.68 1.02 2.65
C ILE A 115 -10.66 -0.48 2.34
N LEU A 116 -10.08 -1.32 3.22
CA LEU A 116 -10.09 -2.78 3.02
C LEU A 116 -11.51 -3.32 2.82
N GLN A 117 -12.46 -2.88 3.65
CA GLN A 117 -13.87 -3.26 3.56
C GLN A 117 -14.51 -2.79 2.24
N SER A 118 -14.18 -1.59 1.74
CA SER A 118 -14.71 -1.08 0.47
C SER A 118 -14.27 -1.91 -0.75
N TYR A 119 -13.16 -2.63 -0.64
CA TYR A 119 -12.68 -3.60 -1.64
C TYR A 119 -13.15 -5.04 -1.35
N GLY A 120 -14.05 -5.24 -0.39
CA GLY A 120 -14.60 -6.55 -0.05
C GLY A 120 -13.68 -7.44 0.79
N ILE A 121 -12.56 -6.92 1.31
CA ILE A 121 -11.64 -7.69 2.14
C ILE A 121 -12.30 -7.96 3.51
N GLN A 122 -12.52 -9.23 3.80
CA GLN A 122 -13.02 -9.71 5.08
C GLN A 122 -11.87 -10.29 5.89
N TYR A 123 -11.68 -9.81 7.11
CA TYR A 123 -10.56 -10.22 7.95
C TYR A 123 -10.99 -10.38 9.41
N SER A 124 -10.33 -11.31 10.10
CA SER A 124 -10.44 -11.48 11.55
C SER A 124 -9.42 -10.65 12.33
N ARG A 125 -8.34 -10.26 11.64
CA ARG A 125 -7.27 -9.38 12.14
C ARG A 125 -6.67 -8.62 10.97
N ALA A 126 -6.31 -7.36 11.17
CA ALA A 126 -5.55 -6.58 10.20
C ALA A 126 -4.40 -5.82 10.88
N GLY A 127 -3.41 -5.40 10.11
CA GLY A 127 -2.25 -4.63 10.56
C GLY A 127 -1.74 -3.71 9.46
N GLU A 128 -1.15 -2.59 9.82
CA GLU A 128 -0.51 -1.67 8.88
C GLU A 128 0.87 -1.28 9.45
N ASN A 129 1.90 -1.40 8.62
CA ASN A 129 3.19 -0.77 8.85
C ASN A 129 3.41 0.30 7.77
N ILE A 130 3.94 1.46 8.16
CA ILE A 130 4.30 2.54 7.24
C ILE A 130 5.73 3.01 7.53
N ALA A 131 6.51 3.24 6.49
CA ALA A 131 7.84 3.80 6.59
C ALA A 131 8.12 4.68 5.38
N TRP A 132 9.09 5.58 5.53
CA TRP A 132 9.72 6.23 4.39
C TRP A 132 11.20 6.38 4.65
N ASN A 133 11.97 6.46 3.57
CA ASN A 133 13.39 6.80 3.63
C ASN A 133 13.81 7.50 2.33
N THR A 134 15.05 7.96 2.29
CA THR A 134 15.67 8.62 1.13
C THR A 134 16.88 7.84 0.62
N THR A 135 16.98 6.55 0.98
CA THR A 135 18.12 5.70 0.63
C THR A 135 18.10 5.34 -0.85
N SER A 136 19.28 5.18 -1.46
CA SER A 136 19.46 4.83 -2.87
C SER A 136 20.63 3.87 -3.03
N PRO A 137 20.61 2.93 -3.98
CA PRO A 137 19.55 2.67 -4.99
C PRO A 137 18.27 2.07 -4.38
N GLN A 138 17.23 1.88 -5.21
CA GLN A 138 15.94 1.31 -4.80
C GLN A 138 16.08 0.03 -3.94
N SER A 139 16.99 -0.88 -4.30
CA SER A 139 17.18 -2.11 -3.52
C SER A 139 17.60 -1.84 -2.08
N ALA A 140 18.55 -0.91 -1.89
CA ALA A 140 18.99 -0.48 -0.57
C ALA A 140 17.89 0.29 0.19
N SER A 141 17.03 1.04 -0.52
CA SER A 141 15.87 1.69 0.07
C SER A 141 14.88 0.68 0.65
N THR A 142 14.60 -0.38 -0.11
CA THR A 142 13.71 -1.45 0.34
C THR A 142 14.30 -2.23 1.52
N ASP A 143 15.59 -2.57 1.47
CA ASP A 143 16.30 -3.23 2.59
C ASP A 143 16.28 -2.34 3.84
N GLN A 144 16.46 -1.03 3.67
CA GLN A 144 16.38 -0.05 4.75
C GLN A 144 14.97 0.02 5.35
N ALA A 145 13.92 0.02 4.53
CA ALA A 145 12.53 -0.01 5.02
C ALA A 145 12.26 -1.27 5.85
N ASN A 146 12.66 -2.44 5.36
CA ASN A 146 12.52 -3.69 6.11
C ASN A 146 13.28 -3.64 7.46
N SER A 147 14.52 -3.13 7.44
CA SER A 147 15.32 -2.94 8.66
C SER A 147 14.65 -1.97 9.64
N GLN A 148 14.05 -0.88 9.17
CA GLN A 148 13.29 0.05 10.01
C GLN A 148 12.08 -0.64 10.67
N PHE A 149 11.35 -1.48 9.93
CA PHE A 149 10.24 -2.25 10.49
C PHE A 149 10.72 -3.27 11.52
N MET A 150 11.72 -4.08 11.19
CA MET A 150 12.21 -5.13 12.08
C MET A 150 12.92 -4.59 13.32
N ASN A 151 13.49 -3.38 13.28
CA ASN A 151 14.09 -2.74 14.45
C ASN A 151 13.07 -2.00 15.34
N SER A 152 11.83 -1.82 14.88
CA SER A 152 10.74 -1.22 15.66
C SER A 152 9.84 -2.29 16.26
N ALA A 153 9.75 -2.38 17.60
CA ALA A 153 8.97 -3.44 18.25
C ALA A 153 7.48 -3.50 17.80
N PRO A 154 6.75 -2.37 17.67
CA PRO A 154 5.39 -2.40 17.14
C PRO A 154 5.30 -2.88 15.68
N HIS A 155 6.21 -2.46 14.80
CA HIS A 155 6.17 -2.84 13.38
C HIS A 155 6.58 -4.31 13.18
N ARG A 156 7.63 -4.76 13.88
CA ARG A 156 8.06 -6.16 13.93
C ARG A 156 6.94 -7.08 14.42
N ALA A 157 6.14 -6.64 15.40
CA ALA A 157 5.00 -7.41 15.89
C ALA A 157 3.91 -7.63 14.82
N ASN A 158 3.80 -6.75 13.82
CA ASN A 158 2.93 -7.00 12.67
C ASN A 158 3.55 -8.03 11.72
N ILE A 159 4.83 -7.88 11.34
CA ILE A 159 5.55 -8.82 10.46
C ILE A 159 5.51 -10.25 11.00
N LEU A 160 5.72 -10.41 12.31
CA LEU A 160 5.69 -11.72 13.01
C LEU A 160 4.30 -12.04 13.61
N GLY A 161 3.28 -11.29 13.23
CA GLY A 161 1.92 -11.44 13.75
C GLY A 161 1.19 -12.66 13.20
N ASP A 162 0.07 -12.98 13.86
CA ASP A 162 -0.91 -13.97 13.41
C ASP A 162 -1.73 -13.42 12.24
N TYR A 163 -1.13 -13.47 11.05
CA TYR A 163 -1.67 -13.10 9.75
C TYR A 163 -1.38 -14.22 8.73
N ASN A 164 -2.11 -14.26 7.62
CA ASN A 164 -1.90 -15.24 6.56
C ASN A 164 -1.79 -14.61 5.16
N GLN A 165 -2.13 -13.33 5.00
CA GLN A 165 -1.86 -12.59 3.76
C GLN A 165 -1.26 -11.21 4.04
N VAL A 166 -0.62 -10.67 3.01
CA VAL A 166 -0.02 -9.33 3.03
C VAL A 166 -0.13 -8.68 1.66
N GLY A 167 -0.26 -7.36 1.66
CA GLY A 167 -0.02 -6.49 0.52
C GLY A 167 1.06 -5.48 0.82
N VAL A 168 1.93 -5.22 -0.16
CA VAL A 168 2.96 -4.20 -0.05
C VAL A 168 2.70 -3.11 -1.07
N GLY A 169 2.90 -1.86 -0.66
CA GLY A 169 2.82 -0.68 -1.52
C GLY A 169 4.09 0.13 -1.42
N ALA A 170 4.59 0.61 -2.56
CA ALA A 170 5.70 1.55 -2.57
C ALA A 170 5.44 2.70 -3.56
N TRP A 171 5.85 3.92 -3.19
CA TRP A 171 5.67 5.09 -4.04
C TRP A 171 6.80 6.11 -3.83
N ALA A 172 7.41 6.57 -4.91
CA ALA A 172 8.47 7.57 -4.86
C ALA A 172 7.89 8.98 -5.02
N ALA A 173 8.39 9.93 -4.21
CA ALA A 173 8.10 11.35 -4.41
C ALA A 173 8.69 11.84 -5.74
N PRO A 174 7.91 12.53 -6.59
CA PRO A 174 8.41 13.07 -7.86
C PRO A 174 9.35 14.27 -7.69
N GLY A 175 9.53 14.75 -6.46
CA GLY A 175 10.21 15.99 -6.10
C GLY A 175 10.51 16.04 -4.60
N PRO A 176 10.94 17.19 -4.08
CA PRO A 176 10.98 17.43 -2.65
C PRO A 176 9.61 17.13 -2.02
N TRP A 177 9.60 16.38 -0.93
CA TRP A 177 8.40 16.01 -0.20
C TRP A 177 8.48 16.50 1.25
N SER A 178 7.32 16.83 1.83
CA SER A 178 7.21 17.30 3.21
C SER A 178 6.01 16.65 3.88
N ASP A 179 6.19 16.24 5.13
CA ASP A 179 5.12 15.85 6.06
C ASP A 179 4.72 16.98 7.03
N GLY A 180 5.22 18.20 6.79
CA GLY A 180 5.07 19.35 7.68
C GLY A 180 6.14 19.47 8.78
N SER A 181 6.98 18.45 9.00
CA SER A 181 8.11 18.51 9.95
C SER A 181 9.40 19.03 9.30
N GLY A 182 9.54 18.82 7.98
CA GLY A 182 10.70 19.20 7.19
C GLY A 182 10.48 18.92 5.71
N THR A 183 11.47 19.25 4.89
CA THR A 183 11.47 18.96 3.45
C THR A 183 12.60 18.00 3.13
N TYR A 184 12.30 16.96 2.37
CA TYR A 184 13.20 15.84 2.07
C TYR A 184 13.20 15.54 0.58
N ASP A 185 14.39 15.28 0.03
CA ASP A 185 14.56 14.89 -1.37
C ASP A 185 14.67 13.38 -1.49
N GLY A 186 14.11 12.82 -2.58
CA GLY A 186 14.26 11.40 -2.91
C GLY A 186 13.51 10.45 -1.98
N VAL A 187 12.40 10.90 -1.40
CA VAL A 187 11.57 10.08 -0.51
C VAL A 187 10.94 8.92 -1.28
N ILE A 188 11.04 7.72 -0.72
CA ILE A 188 10.25 6.55 -1.10
C ILE A 188 9.43 6.14 0.12
N MET A 189 8.11 6.07 -0.07
CA MET A 189 7.14 5.63 0.91
C MET A 189 6.90 4.12 0.75
N PHE A 190 6.82 3.40 1.86
CA PHE A 190 6.56 1.97 1.93
C PHE A 190 5.40 1.70 2.88
N VAL A 191 4.51 0.80 2.48
CA VAL A 191 3.34 0.38 3.26
C VAL A 191 3.24 -1.14 3.21
N GLU A 192 3.05 -1.77 4.37
CA GLU A 192 2.69 -3.18 4.49
C GLU A 192 1.29 -3.26 5.11
N ILE A 193 0.36 -3.92 4.43
CA ILE A 193 -0.98 -4.20 4.95
C ILE A 193 -1.09 -5.70 5.17
N PHE A 194 -1.31 -6.10 6.41
CA PHE A 194 -1.47 -7.48 6.80
C PHE A 194 -2.94 -7.79 7.05
N ASP A 195 -3.37 -8.98 6.68
CA ASP A 195 -4.65 -9.51 7.13
C ASP A 195 -4.59 -10.99 7.51
N LYS A 196 -5.54 -11.36 8.36
CA LYS A 196 -5.89 -12.74 8.62
C LYS A 196 -7.25 -12.98 7.99
N ALA A 197 -7.23 -13.47 6.75
CA ALA A 197 -8.43 -13.78 5.99
C ALA A 197 -9.36 -14.68 6.80
N VAL A 198 -10.66 -14.40 6.75
CA VAL A 198 -11.68 -15.30 7.28
C VAL A 198 -11.81 -16.51 6.36
N ALA A 199 -11.92 -17.70 6.93
CA ALA A 199 -12.14 -18.90 6.12
C ALA A 199 -13.51 -18.85 5.46
N ALA A 200 -13.55 -19.11 4.16
CA ALA A 200 -14.78 -19.32 3.42
C ALA A 200 -15.23 -20.79 3.56
N PRO A 201 -16.53 -21.09 3.38
CA PRO A 201 -16.97 -22.48 3.24
C PRO A 201 -16.21 -23.18 2.10
N PRO A 202 -15.87 -24.47 2.23
CA PRO A 202 -15.31 -25.24 1.14
C PRO A 202 -16.21 -25.18 -0.10
N ALA A 203 -15.60 -25.14 -1.29
CA ALA A 203 -16.36 -25.24 -2.53
C ALA A 203 -16.99 -26.65 -2.68
N ALA A 204 -17.92 -26.81 -3.61
CA ALA A 204 -18.48 -28.13 -3.91
C ALA A 204 -17.42 -29.04 -4.56
N PRO A 205 -17.33 -30.33 -4.18
CA PRO A 205 -16.51 -31.31 -4.89
C PRO A 205 -16.87 -31.36 -6.39
N THR A 206 -15.87 -31.52 -7.25
CA THR A 206 -16.06 -31.64 -8.70
C THR A 206 -15.64 -33.03 -9.18
N GLY A 207 -15.92 -33.38 -10.43
CA GLY A 207 -15.53 -34.70 -10.97
C GLY A 207 -16.15 -35.88 -10.20
N VAL A 208 -17.34 -35.68 -9.63
CA VAL A 208 -18.02 -36.70 -8.83
C VAL A 208 -18.38 -37.89 -9.72
N ALA A 209 -17.84 -39.06 -9.40
CA ALA A 209 -18.08 -40.32 -10.08
C ALA A 209 -18.43 -41.42 -9.07
N ALA A 210 -19.34 -42.30 -9.46
CA ALA A 210 -19.72 -43.48 -8.71
C ALA A 210 -19.64 -44.71 -9.62
N THR A 211 -18.97 -45.76 -9.17
CA THR A 211 -18.94 -47.07 -9.86
C THR A 211 -19.68 -48.07 -8.99
N ALA A 212 -20.72 -48.69 -9.54
CA ALA A 212 -21.50 -49.70 -8.84
C ALA A 212 -20.68 -50.98 -8.62
N GLY A 213 -20.82 -51.57 -7.44
CA GLY A 213 -20.33 -52.89 -7.06
C GLY A 213 -21.45 -53.76 -6.50
N ASN A 214 -21.15 -55.02 -6.22
CA ASN A 214 -22.14 -55.92 -5.63
C ASN A 214 -22.37 -55.57 -4.15
N GLY A 215 -23.46 -54.85 -3.86
CA GLY A 215 -23.78 -54.37 -2.51
C GLY A 215 -22.96 -53.16 -2.04
N SER A 216 -22.24 -52.49 -2.95
CA SER A 216 -21.39 -51.34 -2.63
C SER A 216 -21.32 -50.36 -3.81
N ALA A 217 -20.77 -49.18 -3.54
CA ALA A 217 -20.40 -48.22 -4.58
C ALA A 217 -19.02 -47.63 -4.25
N SER A 218 -18.15 -47.55 -5.25
CA SER A 218 -16.88 -46.81 -5.15
C SER A 218 -17.11 -45.39 -5.62
N LEU A 219 -16.77 -44.42 -4.76
CA LEU A 219 -16.95 -43.00 -5.03
C LEU A 219 -15.60 -42.33 -5.24
N ALA A 220 -15.53 -41.45 -6.23
CA ALA A 220 -14.36 -40.62 -6.50
C ALA A 220 -14.82 -39.18 -6.79
N TRP A 221 -14.03 -38.22 -6.37
CA TRP A 221 -14.23 -36.80 -6.68
C TRP A 221 -12.90 -36.06 -6.59
N THR A 222 -12.84 -34.90 -7.22
CA THR A 222 -11.76 -33.93 -7.04
C THR A 222 -12.06 -33.11 -5.79
N ALA A 223 -11.10 -33.08 -4.85
CA ALA A 223 -11.19 -32.26 -3.66
C ALA A 223 -11.40 -30.78 -4.05
N PRO A 224 -12.38 -30.09 -3.45
CA PRO A 224 -12.59 -28.68 -3.72
C PRO A 224 -11.54 -27.81 -3.01
N SER A 225 -11.52 -26.51 -3.32
CA SER A 225 -10.86 -25.53 -2.47
C SER A 225 -11.47 -25.56 -1.07
N ASP A 226 -10.62 -25.52 -0.05
CA ASP A 226 -10.97 -25.58 1.36
C ASP A 226 -11.40 -24.22 1.94
N GLY A 227 -11.37 -23.16 1.12
CA GLY A 227 -11.73 -21.81 1.55
C GLY A 227 -10.78 -21.23 2.61
N GLY A 228 -9.60 -21.80 2.83
CA GLY A 228 -8.64 -21.37 3.84
C GLY A 228 -8.80 -22.07 5.19
N SER A 229 -9.60 -23.14 5.29
CA SER A 229 -9.64 -24.04 6.45
C SER A 229 -9.71 -25.50 6.01
N PRO A 230 -8.86 -26.41 6.54
CA PRO A 230 -8.81 -27.80 6.07
C PRO A 230 -10.18 -28.49 6.05
N ILE A 231 -10.51 -29.16 4.94
CA ILE A 231 -11.72 -29.98 4.82
C ILE A 231 -11.58 -31.19 5.75
N THR A 232 -12.47 -31.32 6.72
CA THR A 232 -12.43 -32.40 7.72
C THR A 232 -13.25 -33.62 7.35
N GLY A 233 -14.05 -33.57 6.28
CA GLY A 233 -14.84 -34.70 5.82
C GLY A 233 -15.76 -34.37 4.64
N TYR A 234 -16.38 -35.42 4.09
CA TYR A 234 -17.38 -35.34 3.03
C TYR A 234 -18.62 -36.10 3.48
N THR A 235 -19.81 -35.52 3.26
CA THR A 235 -21.09 -36.18 3.49
C THR A 235 -21.62 -36.73 2.16
N VAL A 236 -21.91 -38.02 2.11
CA VAL A 236 -22.52 -38.69 0.96
C VAL A 236 -23.96 -39.03 1.29
N THR A 237 -24.91 -38.49 0.53
CA THR A 237 -26.35 -38.78 0.68
C THR A 237 -26.81 -39.68 -0.46
N PRO A 238 -27.03 -40.99 -0.23
CA PRO A 238 -27.60 -41.86 -1.26
C PRO A 238 -29.08 -41.48 -1.49
N TYR A 239 -29.49 -41.43 -2.75
CA TYR A 239 -30.90 -41.32 -3.11
C TYR A 239 -31.41 -42.72 -3.50
N VAL A 240 -32.40 -43.21 -2.76
CA VAL A 240 -33.15 -44.42 -3.13
C VAL A 240 -34.37 -43.95 -3.89
N GLY A 241 -34.39 -44.22 -5.20
CA GLY A 241 -35.53 -43.92 -6.07
C GLY A 241 -36.68 -44.92 -5.91
#